data_AF-A0A8J6QB60-F1
#
_entry.id   AF-A0A8J6QB60-F1
#
_cell.length_a   1.000
_cell.length_b   1.000
_cell.length_c   1.000
_cell.angle_alpha   90.00
_cell.angle_beta   90.00
_cell.angle_gamma   90.00
#
_symmetry.space_group_name_H-M   'P 1'
#
loop_
_entity.id
_entity.type
_entity.pdbx_description
1 polymer ?
#
loop_
_entity_poly.entity_id
_entity_poly.type
_entity_poly.pdbx_seq_one_letter_code
_entity_poly.pdbx_strand_id
1 'polypeptide(L)'
;MITTYSTLDRTASYLILHLTDLRINARIFGHHAMSQLETDLLDIADEARREGRRLGVNKLVIAGLGGCVSPLLQTSGHQLGCAEAVVMAAQLFTQLINALSSQFEIEIFGVTGTVQSFTGELAVRASNAMRFIDGLVYCSLERDLRQEPGVVFRGIEEEAMLLKAGESSFLWSYHYDLDSPRDLPIQSSLSLAEVVVMD
;
A
#
# COMPACT_ATOMS: atom_id res chain seq x y z
N MET A 1 -7.87 -11.67 7.70
CA MET A 1 -7.50 -10.27 7.97
C MET A 1 -7.21 -10.16 9.46
N ILE A 2 -5.99 -9.78 9.83
CA ILE A 2 -5.61 -9.52 11.23
C ILE A 2 -5.56 -7.99 11.36
N THR A 3 -6.54 -7.42 12.04
CA THR A 3 -6.52 -6.00 12.39
C THR A 3 -5.80 -5.87 13.72
N THR A 4 -4.55 -5.44 13.68
CA THR A 4 -3.75 -5.21 14.89
C THR A 4 -4.08 -3.84 15.44
N TYR A 5 -4.91 -3.79 16.49
CA TYR A 5 -5.18 -2.55 17.20
C TYR A 5 -4.05 -2.28 18.21
N SER A 6 -3.16 -1.34 17.91
CA SER A 6 -2.41 -0.67 18.98
C SER A 6 -3.41 0.21 19.74
N THR A 7 -3.73 -0.15 20.97
CA THR A 7 -4.61 0.65 21.84
C THR A 7 -3.93 1.97 22.18
N LEU A 8 -4.36 3.05 21.54
CA LEU A 8 -4.05 4.44 21.89
C LEU A 8 -5.33 5.28 21.73
N ASP A 9 -5.38 6.39 22.47
CA ASP A 9 -6.54 7.01 23.10
C ASP A 9 -7.55 7.61 22.08
N ARG A 10 -8.71 8.10 22.55
CA ARG A 10 -9.78 8.76 21.75
C ARG A 10 -9.36 10.06 21.04
N THR A 11 -8.06 10.35 21.00
CA THR A 11 -7.39 11.53 20.42
C THR A 11 -6.66 11.23 19.10
N ALA A 12 -6.72 9.99 18.60
CA ALA A 12 -6.11 9.60 17.33
C ALA A 12 -6.44 10.60 16.22
N SER A 13 -5.40 11.15 15.58
CA SER A 13 -5.54 12.19 14.56
C SER A 13 -5.52 11.63 13.15
N TYR A 14 -5.00 10.41 12.98
CA TYR A 14 -4.86 9.73 11.71
C TYR A 14 -5.26 8.27 11.82
N LEU A 15 -5.96 7.79 10.79
CA LEU A 15 -6.06 6.36 10.48
C LEU A 15 -4.90 6.04 9.54
N ILE A 16 -4.22 4.90 9.71
CA ILE A 16 -3.17 4.45 8.81
C ILE A 16 -3.63 3.16 8.14
N LEU A 17 -3.73 3.20 6.81
CA LEU A 17 -3.97 2.04 5.96
C LEU A 17 -2.63 1.55 5.40
N HIS A 18 -2.21 0.38 5.87
CA HIS A 18 -1.03 -0.31 5.37
C HIS A 18 -1.44 -1.21 4.20
N LEU A 19 -0.76 -1.08 3.05
CA LEU A 19 -1.02 -1.90 1.86
C LEU A 19 0.27 -2.48 1.31
N THR A 20 0.40 -3.81 1.32
CA THR A 20 1.62 -4.49 0.89
C THR A 20 1.31 -5.79 0.15
N ASP A 21 2.26 -6.24 -0.67
CA ASP A 21 2.19 -7.51 -1.42
C ASP A 21 0.91 -7.69 -2.25
N LEU A 22 0.52 -6.65 -2.98
CA LEU A 22 -0.58 -6.77 -3.94
C LEU A 22 -0.26 -7.76 -5.06
N ARG A 23 1.00 -7.80 -5.53
CA ARG A 23 1.51 -8.77 -6.52
C ARG A 23 0.56 -8.96 -7.71
N ILE A 24 0.06 -7.86 -8.27
CA ILE A 24 -1.10 -7.83 -9.17
C ILE A 24 -0.95 -8.77 -10.37
N ASN A 25 0.20 -8.72 -11.03
CA ASN A 25 0.50 -9.61 -12.16
C ASN A 25 0.46 -11.09 -11.74
N ALA A 26 1.05 -11.46 -10.60
CA ALA A 26 1.01 -12.85 -10.11
C ALA A 26 -0.43 -13.33 -9.83
N ARG A 27 -1.30 -12.46 -9.29
CA ARG A 27 -2.70 -12.79 -9.01
C ARG A 27 -3.52 -12.96 -10.29
N ILE A 28 -3.34 -12.06 -11.25
CA ILE A 28 -4.04 -12.13 -12.55
C ILE A 28 -3.65 -13.40 -13.31
N PHE A 29 -2.37 -13.79 -13.30
CA PHE A 29 -1.94 -15.06 -13.90
C PHE A 29 -2.40 -16.29 -13.13
N GLY A 30 -2.54 -16.18 -11.81
CA GLY A 30 -2.96 -17.26 -10.90
C GLY A 30 -4.46 -17.54 -10.86
N HIS A 31 -5.25 -17.03 -11.82
CA HIS A 31 -6.71 -17.17 -11.96
C HIS A 31 -7.59 -16.12 -11.29
N HIS A 32 -7.05 -15.03 -10.73
CA HIS A 32 -7.90 -13.92 -10.27
C HIS A 32 -8.31 -13.00 -11.42
N ALA A 33 -9.61 -12.78 -11.58
CA ALA A 33 -10.09 -11.71 -12.44
C ALA A 33 -9.73 -10.35 -11.81
N MET A 34 -9.40 -9.37 -12.66
CA MET A 34 -9.14 -7.99 -12.21
C MET A 34 -10.29 -7.44 -11.34
N SER A 35 -11.53 -7.77 -11.69
CA SER A 35 -12.72 -7.38 -10.94
C SER A 35 -12.74 -7.89 -9.49
N GLN A 36 -12.07 -9.01 -9.21
CA GLN A 36 -11.96 -9.51 -7.84
C GLN A 36 -11.01 -8.62 -7.02
N LEU A 37 -9.87 -8.20 -7.60
CA LEU A 37 -8.93 -7.30 -6.94
C LEU A 37 -9.55 -5.92 -6.70
N GLU A 38 -10.34 -5.43 -7.65
CA GLU A 38 -11.13 -4.20 -7.49
C GLU A 38 -12.10 -4.34 -6.31
N THR A 39 -12.83 -5.45 -6.23
CA THR A 39 -13.78 -5.71 -5.13
C THR A 39 -13.07 -5.76 -3.78
N ASP A 40 -11.96 -6.51 -3.68
CA ASP A 40 -11.18 -6.65 -2.45
C ASP A 40 -10.66 -5.28 -1.95
N LEU A 41 -10.23 -4.39 -2.86
CA LEU A 41 -9.80 -3.04 -2.50
C LEU A 41 -10.95 -2.12 -2.08
N LEU A 42 -12.12 -2.25 -2.70
CA LEU A 42 -13.31 -1.52 -2.28
C LEU A 42 -13.78 -1.95 -0.88
N ASP A 43 -13.70 -3.24 -0.57
CA ASP A 43 -13.99 -3.76 0.77
C ASP A 43 -13.03 -3.18 1.82
N ILE A 44 -11.74 -3.05 1.49
CA ILE A 44 -10.74 -2.37 2.33
C ILE A 44 -11.10 -0.89 2.51
N ALA A 45 -11.55 -0.21 1.45
CA ALA A 45 -11.98 1.19 1.52
C ALA A 45 -13.19 1.36 2.46
N ASP A 46 -14.17 0.47 2.35
CA ASP A 46 -15.37 0.46 3.19
C ASP A 46 -15.05 0.21 4.66
N GLU A 47 -14.12 -0.69 4.95
CA GLU A 47 -13.60 -0.93 6.30
C GLU A 47 -12.96 0.33 6.87
N ALA A 48 -12.01 0.93 6.14
CA ALA A 48 -11.32 2.14 6.58
C ALA A 48 -12.31 3.29 6.83
N ARG A 49 -13.28 3.49 5.93
CA ARG A 49 -14.34 4.50 6.11
C ARG A 49 -15.20 4.22 7.34
N ARG A 50 -15.60 2.98 7.56
CA ARG A 50 -16.39 2.58 8.73
C ARG A 50 -15.63 2.84 10.02
N GLU A 51 -14.36 2.47 10.09
CA GLU A 51 -13.50 2.70 11.25
C GLU A 51 -13.25 4.19 11.49
N GLY A 52 -12.95 4.96 10.44
CA GLY A 52 -12.79 6.41 10.53
C GLY A 52 -14.04 7.10 11.11
N ARG A 53 -15.25 6.71 10.67
CA ARG A 53 -16.51 7.23 11.23
C ARG A 53 -16.71 6.80 12.69
N ARG A 54 -16.42 5.54 13.01
CA ARG A 54 -16.55 5.01 14.37
C ARG A 54 -15.66 5.75 15.37
N LEU A 55 -14.49 6.19 14.92
CA LEU A 55 -13.47 6.85 15.73
C LEU A 55 -13.50 8.38 15.64
N GLY A 56 -14.27 8.96 14.72
CA GLY A 56 -14.30 10.41 14.48
C GLY A 56 -13.06 10.94 13.76
N VAL A 57 -12.33 10.08 13.05
CA VAL A 57 -11.08 10.41 12.34
C VAL A 57 -11.38 10.69 10.87
N ASN A 58 -10.90 11.82 10.36
CA ASN A 58 -11.06 12.27 8.98
C ASN A 58 -9.74 12.49 8.24
N LYS A 59 -8.60 12.07 8.81
CA LYS A 59 -7.31 12.03 8.11
C LYS A 59 -6.85 10.60 7.96
N LEU A 60 -6.36 10.27 6.76
CA LEU A 60 -5.90 8.94 6.41
C LEU A 60 -4.47 9.02 5.88
N VAL A 61 -3.61 8.18 6.40
CA VAL A 61 -2.34 7.86 5.75
C VAL A 61 -2.51 6.55 4.99
N ILE A 62 -2.12 6.55 3.71
CA ILE A 62 -1.88 5.32 2.97
C ILE A 62 -0.37 5.10 2.94
N ALA A 63 0.08 4.12 3.72
CA ALA A 63 1.48 3.76 3.84
C ALA A 63 1.70 2.39 3.20
N GLY A 64 2.09 2.39 1.92
CA GLY A 64 2.40 1.13 1.26
C GLY A 64 2.29 1.17 -0.25
N LEU A 65 3.39 0.81 -0.89
CA LEU A 65 3.45 0.37 -2.27
C LEU A 65 4.41 -0.82 -2.42
N GLY A 66 4.76 -1.50 -1.33
CA GLY A 66 5.79 -2.54 -1.36
C GLY A 66 5.26 -3.80 -2.02
N GLY A 67 5.90 -4.24 -3.10
CA GLY A 67 5.53 -5.48 -3.78
C GLY A 67 4.21 -5.39 -4.56
N CYS A 68 3.88 -4.21 -5.12
CA CYS A 68 2.67 -4.03 -5.92
C CYS A 68 2.64 -4.92 -7.17
N VAL A 69 3.82 -5.10 -7.75
CA VAL A 69 4.04 -5.94 -8.93
C VAL A 69 5.10 -6.98 -8.58
N SER A 70 4.80 -8.24 -8.87
CA SER A 70 5.73 -9.35 -8.70
C SER A 70 6.90 -9.22 -9.70
N PRO A 71 8.16 -9.36 -9.24
CA PRO A 71 9.33 -9.35 -10.13
C PRO A 71 9.44 -10.63 -10.97
N LEU A 72 8.70 -11.69 -10.61
CA LEU A 72 8.66 -12.95 -11.34
C LEU A 72 7.76 -12.81 -12.57
N LEU A 73 8.36 -12.49 -13.71
CA LEU A 73 7.80 -12.79 -15.02
C LEU A 73 7.91 -14.31 -15.22
N GLN A 74 6.83 -15.06 -15.01
CA GLN A 74 6.87 -16.50 -15.30
C GLN A 74 7.16 -16.72 -16.80
N THR A 75 8.02 -17.70 -17.08
CA THR A 75 8.67 -17.98 -18.37
C THR A 75 7.76 -18.67 -19.40
N SER A 76 6.43 -18.51 -19.33
CA SER A 76 5.52 -19.26 -20.18
C SER A 76 4.33 -18.45 -20.68
N GLY A 77 4.45 -18.02 -21.93
CA GLY A 77 3.33 -17.97 -22.87
C GLY A 77 2.61 -16.64 -23.00
N HIS A 78 2.13 -16.04 -21.91
CA HIS A 78 1.40 -14.77 -21.93
C HIS A 78 1.87 -13.93 -20.74
N GLN A 79 2.72 -12.94 -21.01
CA GLN A 79 3.18 -12.00 -20.02
C GLN A 79 2.37 -10.71 -20.17
N LEU A 80 1.44 -10.46 -19.26
CA LEU A 80 1.14 -9.09 -18.82
C LEU A 80 2.50 -8.41 -18.56
N GLY A 81 2.88 -7.48 -19.43
CA GLY A 81 4.17 -6.84 -19.35
C GLY A 81 4.32 -6.09 -18.03
N CYS A 82 5.56 -5.91 -17.55
CA CYS A 82 5.79 -5.13 -16.33
C CYS A 82 5.14 -3.73 -16.39
N ALA A 83 5.14 -3.09 -17.56
CA ALA A 83 4.50 -1.79 -17.77
C ALA A 83 2.97 -1.86 -17.63
N GLU A 84 2.33 -2.91 -18.16
CA GLU A 84 0.89 -3.13 -18.04
C GLU A 84 0.51 -3.41 -16.58
N ALA A 85 1.30 -4.22 -15.87
CA ALA A 85 1.12 -4.45 -14.43
C ALA A 85 1.20 -3.16 -13.60
N VAL A 86 2.13 -2.26 -13.93
CA VAL A 86 2.24 -0.94 -13.29
C VAL A 86 1.00 -0.09 -13.54
N VAL A 87 0.51 -0.04 -14.78
CA VAL A 87 -0.70 0.72 -15.12
C VAL A 87 -1.91 0.16 -14.38
N MET A 88 -2.07 -1.16 -14.33
CA MET A 88 -3.16 -1.80 -13.60
C MET A 88 -3.08 -1.55 -12.09
N ALA A 89 -1.88 -1.57 -11.52
CA ALA A 89 -1.67 -1.19 -10.12
C ALA A 89 -2.10 0.24 -9.85
N ALA A 90 -1.63 1.19 -10.67
CA ALA A 90 -2.03 2.58 -10.54
C ALA A 90 -3.55 2.75 -10.66
N GLN A 91 -4.21 2.05 -11.60
CA GLN A 91 -5.67 2.10 -11.74
C GLN A 91 -6.41 1.59 -10.50
N LEU A 92 -5.99 0.46 -9.94
CA LEU A 92 -6.57 -0.10 -8.71
C LEU A 92 -6.42 0.84 -7.52
N PHE A 93 -5.22 1.38 -7.32
CA PHE A 93 -4.98 2.34 -6.24
C PHE A 93 -5.74 3.65 -6.45
N THR A 94 -5.89 4.12 -7.68
CA THR A 94 -6.72 5.29 -7.99
C THR A 94 -8.18 5.06 -7.59
N GLN A 95 -8.75 3.89 -7.89
CA GLN A 95 -10.11 3.55 -7.46
C GLN A 95 -10.23 3.55 -5.93
N LEU A 96 -9.28 2.92 -5.24
CA LEU A 96 -9.22 2.91 -3.78
C LEU A 96 -9.15 4.33 -3.20
N ILE A 97 -8.23 5.16 -3.69
CA ILE A 97 -8.04 6.54 -3.22
C ILE A 97 -9.32 7.34 -3.44
N ASN A 98 -9.93 7.26 -4.63
CA ASN A 98 -11.18 7.95 -4.93
C ASN A 98 -12.32 7.54 -3.99
N ALA A 99 -12.43 6.25 -3.64
CA ALA A 99 -13.42 5.76 -2.69
C ALA A 99 -13.22 6.36 -1.29
N LEU A 100 -11.97 6.57 -0.89
CA LEU A 100 -11.57 7.12 0.43
C LEU A 100 -11.67 8.65 0.50
N SER A 101 -11.38 9.36 -0.60
CA SER A 101 -11.33 10.84 -0.65
C SER A 101 -12.66 11.51 -0.33
N SER A 102 -13.77 10.76 -0.41
CA SER A 102 -15.09 11.25 0.02
C SER A 102 -15.19 11.53 1.53
N GLN A 103 -14.33 10.93 2.35
CA GLN A 103 -14.35 11.05 3.80
C GLN A 103 -13.05 11.57 4.41
N PHE A 104 -11.91 11.34 3.75
CA PHE A 104 -10.60 11.57 4.32
C PHE A 104 -9.80 12.65 3.59
N GLU A 105 -9.04 13.44 4.35
CA GLU A 105 -7.80 14.06 3.85
C GLU A 105 -6.72 12.97 3.83
N ILE A 106 -6.15 12.68 2.65
CA ILE A 106 -5.29 11.53 2.40
C ILE A 106 -3.84 11.97 2.20
N GLU A 107 -2.93 11.37 2.98
CA GLU A 107 -1.48 11.48 2.78
C GLU A 107 -0.91 10.13 2.31
N ILE A 108 -0.21 10.12 1.18
CA ILE A 108 0.28 8.89 0.53
C ILE A 108 1.80 8.81 0.62
N PHE A 109 2.29 7.68 1.12
CA PHE A 109 3.71 7.31 1.16
C PHE A 109 3.95 6.06 0.32
N GLY A 110 4.89 6.15 -0.63
CA GLY A 110 5.38 5.00 -1.35
C GLY A 110 6.42 4.26 -0.53
N VAL A 111 6.02 3.28 0.28
CA VAL A 111 6.99 2.46 1.01
C VAL A 111 7.36 1.25 0.16
N THR A 112 8.61 1.17 -0.28
CA THR A 112 9.08 0.09 -1.18
C THR A 112 9.34 -1.22 -0.44
N GLY A 113 9.06 -2.35 -1.09
CA GLY A 113 9.30 -3.67 -0.52
C GLY A 113 10.76 -4.12 -0.66
N THR A 114 11.28 -4.86 0.34
CA THR A 114 12.54 -5.60 0.23
C THR A 114 12.27 -7.11 0.16
N VAL A 115 12.92 -7.83 -0.77
CA VAL A 115 12.92 -9.30 -0.76
C VAL A 115 13.95 -9.75 0.27
N GLN A 116 13.54 -10.03 1.51
CA GLN A 116 14.49 -10.45 2.55
C GLN A 116 14.91 -11.93 2.48
N SER A 117 14.24 -12.77 1.67
CA SER A 117 14.37 -14.24 1.77
C SER A 117 15.03 -14.97 0.61
N PHE A 118 15.68 -14.29 -0.34
CA PHE A 118 16.53 -14.96 -1.33
C PHE A 118 18.01 -14.68 -1.03
N THR A 119 18.76 -15.70 -0.62
CA THR A 119 20.22 -15.59 -0.49
C THR A 119 20.86 -15.79 -1.86
N GLY A 120 21.26 -14.69 -2.52
CA GLY A 120 22.01 -14.73 -3.79
C GLY A 120 22.02 -13.39 -4.54
N GLU A 121 22.94 -13.19 -5.49
CA GLU A 121 23.02 -11.96 -6.31
C GLU A 121 21.70 -11.62 -7.05
N LEU A 122 20.90 -12.64 -7.38
CA LEU A 122 19.58 -12.48 -8.00
C LEU A 122 18.57 -11.80 -7.08
N ALA A 123 18.71 -11.92 -5.75
CA ALA A 123 17.82 -11.31 -4.77
C ALA A 123 18.00 -9.80 -4.67
N VAL A 124 19.26 -9.37 -4.63
CA VAL A 124 19.65 -7.95 -4.64
C VAL A 124 19.22 -7.28 -5.96
N ARG A 125 19.30 -8.02 -7.08
CA ARG A 125 18.77 -7.54 -8.37
C ARG A 125 17.24 -7.47 -8.38
N ALA A 126 16.55 -8.44 -7.76
CA ALA A 126 15.09 -8.46 -7.66
C ALA A 126 14.55 -7.37 -6.72
N SER A 127 15.22 -7.06 -5.61
CA SER A 127 14.85 -5.95 -4.73
C SER A 127 14.95 -4.61 -5.45
N ASN A 128 16.00 -4.40 -6.24
CA ASN A 128 16.14 -3.18 -7.05
C ASN A 128 15.06 -3.07 -8.12
N ALA A 129 14.67 -4.17 -8.76
CA ALA A 129 13.59 -4.20 -9.72
C ALA A 129 12.23 -3.90 -9.07
N MET A 130 11.90 -4.51 -7.93
CA MET A 130 10.66 -4.19 -7.22
C MET A 130 10.62 -2.74 -6.75
N ARG A 131 11.72 -2.22 -6.19
CA ARG A 131 11.84 -0.80 -5.80
C ARG A 131 11.57 0.13 -6.98
N PHE A 132 12.16 -0.16 -8.13
CA PHE A 132 11.93 0.60 -9.35
C PHE A 132 10.46 0.53 -9.79
N ILE A 133 9.85 -0.65 -9.75
CA ILE A 133 8.47 -0.86 -10.19
C ILE A 133 7.47 -0.21 -9.23
N ASP A 134 7.64 -0.38 -7.92
CA ASP A 134 6.84 0.26 -6.88
C ASP A 134 6.94 1.79 -7.00
N GLY A 135 8.15 2.30 -7.31
CA GLY A 135 8.35 3.72 -7.60
C GLY A 135 7.65 4.20 -8.88
N LEU A 136 7.58 3.38 -9.93
CA LEU A 136 6.79 3.70 -11.14
C LEU A 136 5.29 3.77 -10.84
N VAL A 137 4.77 2.88 -9.99
CA VAL A 137 3.37 2.94 -9.54
C VAL A 137 3.13 4.23 -8.76
N TYR A 138 4.00 4.57 -7.80
CA TYR A 138 3.92 5.82 -7.04
C TYR A 138 3.90 7.04 -7.97
N CYS A 139 4.87 7.14 -8.89
CA CYS A 139 4.97 8.26 -9.82
C CYS A 139 3.75 8.36 -10.74
N SER A 140 3.15 7.22 -11.13
CA SER A 140 1.93 7.19 -11.94
C SER A 140 0.74 7.73 -11.15
N LEU A 141 0.56 7.28 -9.90
CA LEU A 141 -0.47 7.78 -9.00
C LEU A 141 -0.30 9.27 -8.71
N GLU A 142 0.92 9.71 -8.43
CA GLU A 142 1.22 11.09 -8.13
C GLU A 142 0.95 11.99 -9.34
N ARG A 143 1.32 11.56 -10.55
CA ARG A 143 0.99 12.30 -11.78
C ARG A 143 -0.53 12.48 -11.93
N ASP A 144 -1.31 11.44 -11.64
CA ASP A 144 -2.73 11.41 -11.92
C ASP A 144 -3.58 12.06 -10.81
N LEU A 145 -3.10 12.03 -9.56
CA LEU A 145 -3.88 12.43 -8.38
C LEU A 145 -3.30 13.60 -7.58
N ARG A 146 -2.11 14.14 -7.90
CA ARG A 146 -1.52 15.25 -7.14
C ARG A 146 -2.38 16.53 -7.11
N GLN A 147 -3.28 16.69 -8.09
CA GLN A 147 -4.19 17.85 -8.14
C GLN A 147 -5.54 17.58 -7.45
N GLU A 148 -5.79 16.36 -6.99
CA GLU A 148 -7.05 16.03 -6.31
C GLU A 148 -7.09 16.71 -4.94
N PRO A 149 -8.16 17.48 -4.64
CA PRO A 149 -8.28 18.16 -3.36
C PRO A 149 -8.22 17.17 -2.18
N GLY A 150 -7.40 17.49 -1.19
CA GLY A 150 -7.26 16.67 0.01
C GLY A 150 -6.36 15.44 -0.18
N VAL A 151 -5.71 15.24 -1.34
CA VAL A 151 -4.71 14.19 -1.55
C VAL A 151 -3.31 14.80 -1.60
N VAL A 152 -2.41 14.30 -0.74
CA VAL A 152 -1.02 14.77 -0.65
C VAL A 152 -0.06 13.60 -0.80
N PHE A 153 0.82 13.68 -1.79
CA PHE A 153 1.92 12.76 -1.99
C PHE A 153 3.15 13.25 -1.22
N ARG A 154 3.70 12.41 -0.33
CA ARG A 154 4.77 12.81 0.61
C ARG A 154 6.16 12.38 0.15
N GLY A 155 6.27 11.20 -0.44
CA GLY A 155 7.53 10.68 -0.94
C GLY A 155 7.53 9.17 -1.07
N ILE A 156 8.61 8.66 -1.65
CA ILE A 156 8.94 7.24 -1.64
C ILE A 156 10.03 7.05 -0.59
N GLU A 157 9.80 6.13 0.34
CA GLU A 157 10.73 5.81 1.39
C GLU A 157 11.21 4.36 1.24
N GLU A 158 12.50 4.14 1.50
CA GLU A 158 13.09 2.80 1.60
C GLU A 158 13.17 2.42 3.08
N GLU A 159 12.71 1.22 3.43
CA GLU A 159 12.91 0.64 4.78
C GLU A 159 12.36 1.50 5.93
N ALA A 160 11.51 2.49 5.63
CA ALA A 160 11.22 3.54 6.58
C ALA A 160 10.44 3.02 7.78
N MET A 161 11.15 3.04 8.92
CA MET A 161 10.56 2.81 10.21
C MET A 161 9.78 4.01 10.70
N LEU A 162 9.98 5.24 10.19
CA LEU A 162 9.30 6.44 10.69
C LEU A 162 8.79 7.31 9.52
N LEU A 163 7.47 7.42 9.40
CA LEU A 163 6.80 8.24 8.39
C LEU A 163 6.25 9.52 9.05
N LYS A 164 6.32 10.66 8.35
CA LYS A 164 5.89 11.96 8.88
C LYS A 164 4.69 12.53 8.11
N ALA A 165 3.49 12.46 8.68
CA ALA A 165 2.24 12.98 8.12
C ALA A 165 1.76 14.20 8.92
N GLY A 166 1.66 15.36 8.26
CA GLY A 166 1.45 16.64 8.92
C GLY A 166 2.47 16.86 10.07
N GLU A 167 1.96 17.08 11.27
CA GLU A 167 2.75 17.23 12.50
C GLU A 167 3.03 15.91 13.22
N SER A 168 2.54 14.78 12.69
CA SER A 168 2.67 13.46 13.34
C SER A 168 3.81 12.66 12.73
N SER A 169 4.47 11.86 13.56
CA SER A 169 5.40 10.81 13.10
C SER A 169 4.89 9.46 13.59
N PHE A 170 4.91 8.45 12.72
CA PHE A 170 4.39 7.12 13.05
C PHE A 170 5.34 6.04 12.56
N LEU A 171 5.41 4.96 13.36
CA LEU A 171 6.30 3.86 13.06
C LEU A 171 5.66 2.94 12.02
N TRP A 172 6.27 2.78 10.85
CA TRP A 172 5.86 1.75 9.91
C TRP A 172 6.71 0.51 10.14
N SER A 173 6.06 -0.61 10.44
CA SER A 173 6.73 -1.91 10.52
C SER A 173 6.04 -2.88 9.58
N TYR A 174 6.83 -3.46 8.68
CA TYR A 174 6.39 -4.50 7.79
C TYR A 174 6.80 -5.85 8.36
N HIS A 175 5.81 -6.70 8.59
CA HIS A 175 6.02 -8.07 9.04
C HIS A 175 5.83 -8.99 7.85
N TYR A 176 6.94 -9.40 7.22
CA TYR A 176 6.92 -10.49 6.25
C TYR A 176 6.74 -11.81 6.99
N ASP A 177 5.58 -12.43 6.87
CA ASP A 177 5.36 -13.77 7.41
C ASP A 177 6.01 -14.80 6.47
N LEU A 178 7.23 -15.22 6.81
CA LEU A 178 8.05 -16.14 6.01
C LEU A 178 7.41 -17.52 5.80
N ASP A 179 6.46 -17.91 6.66
CA ASP A 179 5.90 -19.26 6.72
C ASP A 179 4.56 -19.41 5.99
N SER A 180 4.08 -18.34 5.34
CA SER A 180 2.70 -18.28 4.84
C SER A 180 2.65 -18.44 3.30
N PRO A 181 1.74 -19.28 2.75
CA PRO A 181 1.74 -19.65 1.33
C PRO A 181 1.59 -18.43 0.41
N ARG A 182 2.15 -18.48 -0.80
CA ARG A 182 2.21 -17.34 -1.74
C ARG A 182 0.85 -16.81 -2.24
N ASP A 183 -0.25 -17.42 -1.83
CA ASP A 183 -1.65 -17.05 -2.12
C ASP A 183 -2.33 -16.33 -0.95
N LEU A 184 -1.59 -15.52 -0.18
CA LEU A 184 -2.20 -14.72 0.88
C LEU A 184 -3.18 -13.70 0.29
N PRO A 185 -4.30 -13.40 0.98
CA PRO A 185 -5.14 -12.26 0.63
C PRO A 185 -4.29 -10.98 0.62
N ILE A 186 -4.77 -9.92 -0.04
CA ILE A 186 -4.14 -8.59 0.06
C ILE A 186 -3.82 -8.33 1.53
N GLN A 187 -2.54 -8.11 1.83
CA GLN A 187 -2.13 -7.83 3.19
C GLN A 187 -2.45 -6.37 3.46
N SER A 188 -3.50 -6.16 4.25
CA SER A 188 -3.89 -4.86 4.75
C SER A 188 -4.03 -4.90 6.26
N SER A 189 -3.63 -3.80 6.89
CA SER A 189 -3.89 -3.56 8.30
C SER A 189 -4.25 -2.10 8.52
N LEU A 190 -5.13 -1.87 9.48
CA LEU A 190 -5.50 -0.53 9.94
C LEU A 190 -4.88 -0.30 11.31
N SER A 191 -4.14 0.79 11.44
CA SER A 191 -3.49 1.22 12.67
C SER A 191 -3.93 2.65 13.01
N LEU A 192 -3.91 3.02 14.29
CA LEU A 192 -4.17 4.38 14.73
C LEU A 192 -2.88 5.08 15.10
N ALA A 193 -2.73 6.33 14.69
CA ALA A 193 -1.61 7.18 15.08
C ALA A 193 -2.06 8.50 15.71
N GLU A 194 -1.32 8.88 16.75
CA GLU A 194 -1.45 10.16 17.44
C GLU A 194 -0.40 11.15 16.93
N VAL A 195 -0.72 12.45 17.04
CA VAL A 195 0.25 13.51 16.83
C VAL A 195 1.21 13.52 18.01
N VAL A 196 2.46 13.15 17.80
CA VAL A 196 3.53 13.43 18.76
C VAL A 196 4.03 14.85 18.49
N VAL A 197 3.50 15.82 19.24
CA VAL A 197 4.04 17.19 19.22
C VAL A 197 5.39 17.15 19.95
N MET A 198 6.48 17.31 19.21
CA MET A 198 7.80 17.53 19.81
C MET A 198 8.01 19.04 19.93
N ASP A 199 7.99 19.55 21.15
CA ASP A 199 8.34 20.94 21.50
C ASP A 199 9.82 21.25 21.19
#